data_AF-A0A3D1H2Q8-F1
#
_entry.id   AF-A0A3D1H2Q8-F1
#
_cell.length_a   1.000
_cell.length_b   1.000
_cell.length_c   1.000
_cell.angle_alpha   90.00
_cell.angle_beta   90.00
_cell.angle_gamma   90.00
#
_symmetry.space_group_name_H-M   'P 1'
#
loop_
_entity.id
_entity.type
_entity.pdbx_description
1 polymer ?
#
loop_
_entity_poly.entity_id
_entity_poly.type
_entity_poly.pdbx_seq_one_letter_code
_entity_poly.pdbx_strand_id
1 'polypeptide(L)'
;MNSNEQPLESLFEKAEDYSKTTLEVIRLKAISKTAEVLSTLVAQMALLVAIALASLTINIGLALWVGKLLHNIYFGFFSVGGFYIIIAILLYFFKNSWIKIPVRKGIISILFEQ
;
A
#
# COMPACT_ATOMS: atom_id res chain seq x y z
N MET A 1 3.71 -53.95 41.99
CA MET A 1 2.84 -52.78 41.81
C MET A 1 3.72 -51.53 41.94
N ASN A 2 4.17 -50.95 40.83
CA ASN A 2 4.31 -49.49 40.63
C ASN A 2 4.78 -49.25 39.18
N SER A 3 3.89 -48.72 38.35
CA SER A 3 3.95 -48.76 36.88
C SER A 3 3.87 -47.35 36.27
N ASN A 4 4.45 -46.33 36.93
CA ASN A 4 4.08 -44.93 36.67
C ASN A 4 5.23 -44.01 36.22
N GLU A 5 6.49 -44.48 36.13
CA GLU A 5 7.64 -43.61 35.81
C GLU A 5 8.04 -43.66 34.31
N GLN A 6 7.87 -44.79 33.63
CA GLN A 6 8.12 -44.97 32.19
C GLN A 6 7.22 -44.15 31.22
N PRO A 7 5.93 -43.86 31.52
CA PRO A 7 5.10 -43.09 30.59
C PRO A 7 5.49 -41.61 30.54
N LEU A 8 6.12 -41.04 31.58
CA LEU A 8 6.54 -39.64 31.57
C LEU A 8 7.79 -39.40 30.72
N GLU A 9 8.81 -40.27 30.83
CA GLU A 9 10.02 -40.16 30.01
C GLU A 9 9.72 -40.31 28.52
N SER A 10 8.90 -41.30 28.14
CA SER A 10 8.53 -41.50 26.73
C SER A 10 7.66 -40.39 26.13
N LEU A 11 6.91 -39.66 26.97
CA LEU A 11 6.14 -38.48 26.58
C LEU A 11 7.04 -37.25 26.46
N PHE A 12 8.04 -37.13 27.33
CA PHE A 12 9.04 -36.06 27.28
C PHE A 12 9.96 -36.19 26.06
N GLU A 13 10.37 -37.42 25.74
CA GLU A 13 11.19 -37.73 24.57
C GLU A 13 10.43 -37.48 23.25
N LYS A 14 9.14 -37.86 23.19
CA LYS A 14 8.28 -37.45 22.07
C LYS A 14 8.08 -35.93 22.05
N ALA A 15 7.87 -35.26 23.18
CA ALA A 15 7.72 -33.81 23.19
C ALA A 15 8.99 -33.09 22.70
N GLU A 16 10.18 -33.63 22.97
CA GLU A 16 11.45 -33.12 22.47
C GLU A 16 11.59 -33.31 20.96
N ASP A 17 11.28 -34.49 20.43
CA ASP A 17 11.34 -34.77 18.98
C ASP A 17 10.28 -33.98 18.19
N TYR A 18 9.08 -33.81 18.75
CA TYR A 18 8.04 -32.96 18.18
C TYR A 18 8.44 -31.49 18.24
N SER A 19 9.13 -31.06 19.31
CA SER A 19 9.64 -29.68 19.42
C SER A 19 10.75 -29.41 18.41
N LYS A 20 11.68 -30.34 18.22
CA LYS A 20 12.74 -30.23 17.18
C LYS A 20 12.14 -30.19 15.78
N THR A 21 11.22 -31.08 15.48
CA THR A 21 10.57 -31.15 14.16
C THR A 21 9.71 -29.90 13.89
N THR A 22 8.97 -29.42 14.89
CA THR A 22 8.14 -28.21 14.77
C THR A 22 9.00 -26.96 14.57
N LEU A 23 10.14 -26.87 15.27
CA LEU A 23 11.12 -25.79 15.09
C LEU A 23 11.71 -25.78 13.69
N GLU A 24 12.07 -26.95 13.16
CA GLU A 24 12.64 -27.06 11.82
C GLU A 24 11.63 -26.69 10.73
N VAL A 25 10.38 -27.16 10.85
CA VAL A 25 9.30 -26.79 9.94
C VAL A 25 8.98 -25.29 10.02
N ILE A 26 8.97 -24.68 11.21
CA ILE A 26 8.79 -23.23 11.38
C ILE A 26 9.95 -22.47 10.74
N ARG A 27 11.19 -22.91 10.93
CA ARG A 27 12.38 -22.26 10.36
C ARG A 27 12.36 -22.31 8.83
N LEU A 28 12.10 -23.48 8.24
CA LEU A 28 12.00 -23.62 6.79
C LEU A 28 10.85 -22.79 6.22
N LYS A 29 9.67 -22.83 6.87
CA LYS A 29 8.49 -22.07 6.43
C LYS A 29 8.67 -20.56 6.58
N ALA A 30 9.37 -20.11 7.62
CA ALA A 30 9.70 -18.70 7.81
C ALA A 30 10.65 -18.20 6.73
N ILE A 31 11.70 -18.96 6.39
CA ILE A 31 12.65 -18.60 5.33
C ILE A 31 11.95 -18.56 3.97
N SER A 32 11.18 -19.60 3.63
CA SER A 32 10.48 -19.65 2.35
C SER A 32 9.42 -18.55 2.20
N LYS A 33 8.62 -18.31 3.25
CA LYS A 33 7.62 -17.24 3.26
C LYS A 33 8.24 -15.86 3.16
N THR A 34 9.36 -15.64 3.86
CA THR A 34 10.08 -14.36 3.81
C THR A 34 10.70 -14.14 2.43
N ALA A 35 11.30 -15.16 1.83
CA ALA A 35 11.83 -15.09 0.47
C ALA A 35 10.72 -14.79 -0.55
N GLU A 36 9.58 -15.49 -0.46
CA GLU A 36 8.43 -15.29 -1.36
C GLU A 36 7.84 -13.87 -1.25
N VAL A 37 7.69 -13.35 -0.03
CA VAL A 37 7.23 -11.98 0.21
C VAL A 37 8.24 -10.97 -0.34
N LEU A 38 9.53 -11.13 -0.05
CA LEU A 38 10.57 -10.23 -0.56
C LEU A 38 10.63 -10.24 -2.09
N SER A 39 10.58 -11.42 -2.72
CA SER A 39 10.54 -11.53 -4.19
C SER A 39 9.33 -10.82 -4.78
N THR A 40 8.15 -10.97 -4.17
CA THR A 40 6.93 -10.30 -4.61
C THR A 40 7.01 -8.79 -4.43
N LEU A 41 7.54 -8.32 -3.29
CA LEU A 41 7.69 -6.89 -3.00
C LEU A 41 8.68 -6.23 -3.96
N VAL A 42 9.83 -6.87 -4.24
CA VAL A 42 10.82 -6.33 -5.18
C VAL A 42 10.21 -6.21 -6.59
N ALA A 43 9.48 -7.23 -7.05
CA ALA A 43 8.80 -7.19 -8.34
C ALA A 43 7.73 -6.08 -8.40
N GLN A 44 6.90 -5.95 -7.35
CA GLN A 44 5.90 -4.89 -7.25
C GLN A 44 6.55 -3.50 -7.19
N MET A 45 7.64 -3.34 -6.45
CA MET A 45 8.36 -2.08 -6.32
C MET A 45 8.99 -1.66 -7.65
N ALA A 46 9.59 -2.61 -8.37
CA ALA A 46 10.11 -2.37 -9.73
C ALA A 46 9.00 -1.91 -10.68
N LEU A 47 7.82 -2.55 -10.62
CA LEU A 47 6.66 -2.14 -11.41
C LEU A 47 6.16 -0.73 -11.04
N LEU A 48 6.05 -0.42 -9.75
CA LEU A 48 5.66 0.91 -9.27
C LEU A 48 6.63 1.99 -9.73
N VAL A 49 7.93 1.72 -9.65
CA VAL A 49 8.96 2.65 -10.14
C VAL A 49 8.85 2.84 -11.65
N ALA A 50 8.65 1.77 -12.42
CA ALA A 50 8.47 1.85 -13.87
C ALA A 50 7.23 2.69 -14.23
N ILE A 51 6.10 2.47 -13.55
CA ILE A 51 4.87 3.25 -13.73
C ILE A 51 5.08 4.72 -13.35
N ALA A 52 5.77 4.99 -12.24
CA ALA A 52 6.07 6.35 -11.80
C ALA A 52 6.93 7.10 -12.82
N LEU A 53 7.99 6.46 -13.34
CA LEU A 53 8.87 7.03 -14.37
C LEU A 53 8.12 7.25 -15.69
N ALA A 54 7.29 6.30 -16.11
CA ALA A 54 6.46 6.44 -17.29
C ALA A 54 5.47 7.61 -17.15
N SER A 55 4.78 7.70 -16.02
CA SER A 55 3.84 8.79 -15.71
C SER A 55 4.53 10.16 -15.67
N LEU A 56 5.72 10.24 -15.07
CA LEU A 56 6.53 11.46 -15.05
C LEU A 56 6.92 11.89 -16.47
N THR A 57 7.39 10.94 -17.28
CA THR A 57 7.79 11.18 -18.67
C THR A 57 6.61 11.65 -19.52
N ILE A 58 5.43 11.05 -19.33
CA ILE A 58 4.19 11.46 -20.02
C ILE A 58 3.81 12.90 -19.62
N ASN A 59 3.89 13.24 -18.32
CA ASN A 59 3.60 14.61 -17.85
C ASN A 59 4.56 15.64 -18.47
N ILE A 60 5.85 15.34 -18.49
CA ILE A 60 6.85 16.21 -19.11
C ILE A 60 6.64 16.30 -20.63
N GLY A 61 6.34 15.17 -21.28
CA GLY A 61 6.02 15.12 -22.70
C GLY A 61 4.79 15.96 -23.07
N LEU A 62 3.72 15.89 -22.28
CA LEU A 62 2.55 16.75 -22.45
C LEU A 62 2.91 18.22 -22.28
N ALA A 63 3.70 18.56 -21.26
CA ALA A 63 4.15 19.93 -21.00
C ALA A 63 4.95 20.50 -22.19
N LEU A 64 5.86 19.71 -22.75
CA LEU A 64 6.67 20.09 -23.90
C LEU A 64 5.86 20.14 -25.19
N TRP A 65 4.90 19.23 -25.39
CA TRP A 65 4.03 19.23 -26.56
C TRP A 65 3.12 20.47 -26.59
N VAL A 66 2.51 20.79 -25.46
CA VAL A 66 1.73 22.04 -25.28
C VAL A 66 2.65 23.26 -25.43
N GLY A 67 3.85 23.24 -24.84
CA GLY A 67 4.82 24.33 -24.99
C GLY A 67 5.28 24.56 -26.44
N LYS A 68 5.42 23.49 -27.23
CA LYS A 68 5.77 23.56 -28.65
C LYS A 68 4.63 24.15 -29.49
N LEU A 69 3.37 23.79 -29.18
CA LEU A 69 2.20 24.35 -29.86
C LEU A 69 2.06 25.86 -29.62
N LEU A 70 2.51 26.33 -28.45
CA LEU A 70 2.53 27.74 -28.07
C LEU A 70 3.83 28.47 -28.51
N HIS A 71 4.69 27.83 -29.31
CA HIS A 71 5.99 28.36 -29.79
C HIS A 71 6.98 28.77 -28.68
N ASN A 72 6.68 28.50 -27.40
CA ASN A 72 7.47 28.97 -26.28
C ASN A 72 7.36 28.02 -25.08
N ILE A 73 8.48 27.41 -24.71
CA ILE A 73 8.58 26.36 -23.67
C ILE A 73 8.12 26.87 -22.30
N TYR A 74 8.31 28.17 -22.01
CA TYR A 74 7.85 28.79 -20.76
C TYR A 74 6.32 28.67 -20.57
N PHE A 75 5.55 28.74 -21.65
CA PHE A 75 4.10 28.58 -21.59
C PHE A 75 3.65 27.13 -21.37
N GLY A 76 4.47 26.14 -21.76
CA GLY A 76 4.20 24.73 -21.47
C GLY A 76 4.23 24.44 -19.97
N PHE A 77 5.23 24.97 -19.27
CA PHE A 77 5.32 24.90 -17.80
C PHE A 77 4.21 25.69 -17.11
N PHE A 78 3.88 26.89 -17.64
CA PHE A 78 2.78 27.70 -17.13
C PHE A 78 1.42 27.02 -17.32
N SER A 79 1.23 26.27 -18.40
CA SER A 79 0.00 25.52 -18.67
C SER A 79 -0.17 24.35 -17.71
N VAL A 80 0.89 23.61 -17.40
CA VAL A 80 0.85 22.56 -16.38
C VAL A 80 0.62 23.13 -14.98
N GLY A 81 1.33 24.22 -14.62
CA GLY A 81 1.10 24.93 -13.36
C GLY A 81 -0.33 25.50 -13.25
N GLY A 82 -0.84 26.06 -14.35
CA GLY A 82 -2.22 26.54 -14.46
C GLY A 82 -3.24 25.42 -14.33
N PHE A 83 -2.99 24.25 -14.92
CA PHE A 83 -3.84 23.07 -14.79
C PHE A 83 -3.90 22.59 -13.33
N TYR A 84 -2.77 22.54 -12.62
CA TYR A 84 -2.76 22.24 -11.18
C TYR A 84 -3.50 23.29 -10.35
N ILE A 85 -3.39 24.58 -10.69
CA ILE A 85 -4.15 25.66 -10.04
C ILE A 85 -5.66 25.53 -10.34
N ILE A 86 -6.04 25.19 -11.57
CA ILE A 86 -7.44 24.95 -11.95
C ILE A 86 -8.00 23.74 -11.18
N ILE A 87 -7.25 22.65 -11.07
CA ILE A 87 -7.62 21.49 -10.24
C ILE A 87 -7.77 21.90 -8.77
N ALA A 88 -6.84 22.68 -8.22
CA ALA A 88 -6.90 23.16 -6.85
C ALA A 88 -8.12 24.06 -6.60
N ILE A 89 -8.44 24.94 -7.54
CA ILE A 89 -9.65 25.79 -7.51
C ILE A 89 -10.92 24.94 -7.62
N LEU A 90 -10.93 23.95 -8.51
CA LEU A 90 -12.06 23.04 -8.69
C LEU A 90 -12.29 22.20 -7.44
N LEU A 91 -11.22 21.68 -6.82
CA LEU A 91 -11.26 21.01 -5.52
C LEU A 91 -11.75 21.94 -4.41
N TYR A 92 -11.31 23.20 -4.39
CA TYR A 92 -11.78 24.18 -3.41
C TYR A 92 -13.29 24.45 -3.53
N PHE A 93 -13.79 24.61 -4.76
CA PHE A 93 -15.22 24.76 -5.03
C PHE A 93 -16.02 23.49 -4.72
N PHE A 94 -15.55 22.32 -5.17
CA PHE A 94 -16.20 21.03 -4.92
C PHE A 94 -16.15 20.61 -3.45
N LYS A 95 -15.10 20.97 -2.70
CA LYS A 95 -14.99 20.72 -1.24
C LYS A 95 -16.20 21.25 -0.50
N ASN A 96 -16.75 22.39 -0.92
CA ASN A 96 -17.90 22.97 -0.25
C ASN A 96 -19.20 22.18 -0.50
N SER A 97 -19.30 21.44 -1.62
CA SER A 97 -20.50 20.67 -1.99
C SER A 97 -20.38 19.18 -1.64
N TRP A 98 -19.22 18.55 -1.84
CA TRP A 98 -19.03 17.11 -1.60
C TRP A 98 -18.65 16.75 -0.16
N ILE A 99 -17.98 17.63 0.60
CA ILE A 99 -17.52 17.30 1.96
C ILE A 99 -18.48 17.86 3.03
N LYS A 100 -18.98 19.08 2.88
CA LYS A 100 -19.88 19.67 3.91
C LYS A 100 -21.27 19.01 3.97
N ILE A 101 -21.74 18.40 2.88
CA ILE A 101 -23.10 17.83 2.82
C ILE A 101 -23.19 16.44 3.48
N PRO A 102 -22.34 15.44 3.18
CA PRO A 102 -22.43 14.13 3.82
C PRO A 102 -21.99 14.16 5.29
N VAL A 103 -20.96 14.96 5.63
CA VAL A 103 -20.47 15.08 7.02
C VAL A 103 -21.55 15.67 7.93
N ARG A 104 -22.29 16.68 7.46
CA ARG A 104 -23.40 17.27 8.23
C ARG A 104 -24.57 16.29 8.40
N LYS A 105 -24.91 15.51 7.38
CA LYS A 105 -25.96 14.47 7.49
C LYS A 105 -25.57 13.35 8.45
N GLY A 106 -24.31 12.92 8.45
CA GLY A 106 -23.81 11.88 9.37
C GLY A 106 -23.80 12.33 10.83
N ILE A 107 -23.45 13.60 11.12
CA ILE A 107 -23.46 14.10 12.51
C ILE A 107 -24.89 14.27 13.05
N ILE A 108 -25.84 14.72 12.22
CA ILE A 108 -27.23 14.94 12.66
C ILE A 108 -27.94 13.63 13.00
N SER A 109 -27.69 12.52 12.29
CA SER A 109 -28.30 11.24 12.63
C SER A 109 -27.80 10.67 13.95
N ILE A 110 -26.55 10.93 14.32
CA ILE A 110 -25.96 10.45 15.58
C ILE A 110 -26.51 11.23 16.79
N LEU A 111 -26.90 12.50 16.59
CA LEU A 111 -27.41 13.37 17.67
C LEU A 111 -28.93 13.31 17.87
N PHE A 112 -29.70 12.91 16.85
CA PHE A 112 -31.16 12.80 16.95
C PHE A 112 -31.66 11.39 17.31
N GLU A 113 -30.75 10.42 17.47
CA GLU A 113 -31.07 9.04 17.85
C GLU A 113 -30.68 8.73 19.31
N GLN A 114 -30.79 9.73 20.18
CA GLN A 114 -30.73 9.58 21.63
C GLN A 114 -31.96 10.20 22.30
#